data_AF-A0A6I1QXL3-F1
#
_entry.id   AF-A0A6I1QXL3-F1
#
_cell.length_a   1.000
_cell.length_b   1.000
_cell.length_c   1.000
_cell.angle_alpha   90.00
_cell.angle_beta   90.00
_cell.angle_gamma   90.00
#
_symmetry.space_group_name_H-M   'P 1'
#
loop_
_entity.id
_entity.type
_entity.pdbx_description
1 polymer ?
#
loop_
_entity_poly.entity_id
_entity_poly.type
_entity_poly.pdbx_seq_one_letter_code
_entity_poly.pdbx_strand_id
1 'polypeptide(L)'
;MSEIVLQLIVLLRFVCFIALFYLLLHMLVSRLITKPEHKVLWFFSVLTAPLTRPVRAWVAGKTPERRVRLMALIFYALLWLIAVAITRMLASPQ
;
A
#
# COMPACT_ATOMS: atom_id res chain seq x y z
N MET A 1 11.73 -24.39 -8.52
CA MET A 1 10.86 -23.87 -7.43
C MET A 1 11.42 -22.58 -6.82
N SER A 2 12.71 -22.50 -6.51
CA SER A 2 13.35 -21.30 -5.93
C SER A 2 13.25 -20.05 -6.81
N GLU A 3 13.43 -20.16 -8.13
CA GLU A 3 13.32 -19.01 -9.05
C GLU A 3 11.92 -18.40 -9.10
N ILE A 4 10.87 -19.23 -9.19
CA ILE A 4 9.48 -18.76 -9.21
C ILE A 4 9.13 -18.04 -7.91
N VAL A 5 9.57 -18.59 -6.77
CA VAL A 5 9.37 -17.96 -5.46
C VAL A 5 10.09 -16.61 -5.40
N LEU A 6 11.31 -16.52 -5.91
CA LEU A 6 12.09 -15.28 -5.93
C LEU A 6 11.46 -14.23 -6.86
N GLN A 7 11.00 -14.62 -8.05
CA GLN A 7 10.24 -13.75 -8.96
C GLN A 7 8.95 -13.25 -8.31
N LEU A 8 8.22 -14.12 -7.60
CA LEU A 8 6.99 -13.75 -6.90
C LEU A 8 7.27 -12.76 -5.77
N ILE A 9 8.35 -12.94 -5.01
CA ILE A 9 8.75 -12.01 -3.94
C ILE A 9 9.16 -10.66 -4.53
N VAL A 10 9.89 -10.64 -5.64
CA VAL A 10 10.26 -9.41 -6.34
C VAL A 10 9.03 -8.68 -6.87
N LEU A 11 8.09 -9.41 -7.48
CA LEU A 11 6.82 -8.86 -7.95
C LEU A 11 6.00 -8.28 -6.79
N LEU A 12 5.88 -9.03 -5.68
CA LEU A 12 5.18 -8.59 -4.48
C LEU A 12 5.82 -7.31 -3.93
N ARG A 13 7.16 -7.27 -3.83
CA ARG A 13 7.90 -6.08 -3.41
C ARG A 13 7.61 -4.89 -4.32
N PHE A 14 7.56 -5.07 -5.63
CA PHE A 14 7.26 -4.01 -6.58
C PHE A 14 5.82 -3.50 -6.43
N VAL A 15 4.85 -4.41 -6.34
CA VAL A 15 3.43 -4.06 -6.14
C VAL A 15 3.22 -3.33 -4.81
N CYS A 16 3.84 -3.80 -3.72
CA CYS A 16 3.77 -3.12 -2.43
C CYS A 16 4.40 -1.72 -2.49
N PHE A 17 5.53 -1.55 -3.19
CA PHE A 17 6.15 -0.23 -3.38
C PHE A 17 5.24 0.73 -4.14
N ILE A 18 4.62 0.28 -5.23
CA ILE A 18 3.64 1.07 -5.99
C ILE A 18 2.43 1.43 -5.12
N ALA A 19 1.89 0.47 -4.37
CA ALA A 19 0.77 0.68 -3.46
C ALA A 19 1.09 1.76 -2.42
N LEU A 20 2.29 1.70 -1.82
CA LEU A 20 2.78 2.72 -0.89
C LEU A 20 2.85 4.10 -1.53
N PHE A 21 3.44 4.18 -2.73
CA PHE A 21 3.58 5.44 -3.44
C PHE A 21 2.23 6.09 -3.73
N TYR A 22 1.26 5.34 -4.24
CA TYR A 22 -0.08 5.86 -4.50
C TYR A 22 -0.86 6.22 -3.24
N LEU A 23 -0.73 5.44 -2.16
CA LEU A 23 -1.35 5.78 -0.87
C LEU A 23 -0.76 7.06 -0.27
N LEU A 24 0.56 7.23 -0.37
CA LEU A 24 1.25 8.42 0.10
C LEU A 24 0.84 9.64 -0.72
N LEU A 25 0.76 9.50 -2.05
CA LEU A 25 0.34 10.56 -2.95
C LEU A 25 -1.12 10.95 -2.69
N HIS A 26 -2.01 9.97 -2.49
CA HIS A 26 -3.39 10.23 -2.09
C HIS A 26 -3.44 11.00 -0.76
N MET A 27 -2.63 10.62 0.23
CA MET A 27 -2.55 11.37 1.49
C MET A 27 -2.05 12.80 1.29
N LEU A 28 -1.02 13.00 0.48
CA LEU A 28 -0.46 14.32 0.19
C LEU A 28 -1.49 15.22 -0.49
N VAL A 29 -2.11 14.71 -1.56
CA VAL A 29 -3.17 15.41 -2.30
C VAL A 29 -4.36 15.71 -1.40
N SER A 30 -4.74 14.80 -0.50
CA SER A 30 -5.83 15.03 0.47
C SER A 30 -5.52 16.11 1.50
N ARG A 31 -4.23 16.42 1.73
CA ARG A 31 -3.83 17.54 2.59
C ARG A 31 -3.76 18.86 1.82
N LEU A 32 -3.36 18.82 0.56
CA LEU A 32 -3.18 20.01 -0.28
C LEU A 32 -4.52 20.53 -0.84
N ILE A 33 -5.43 19.62 -1.19
CA ILE A 33 -6.72 19.97 -1.79
C ILE A 33 -7.79 20.01 -0.70
N THR A 34 -8.25 21.22 -0.38
CA THR A 34 -9.30 21.45 0.64
C THR A 34 -10.71 21.21 0.09
N LYS A 35 -10.91 21.28 -1.23
CA LYS A 35 -12.21 21.08 -1.88
C LYS A 35 -12.47 19.58 -2.09
N PRO A 36 -13.45 18.97 -1.41
CA PRO A 36 -13.70 17.53 -1.48
C PRO A 36 -14.16 17.04 -2.87
N GLU A 37 -14.74 17.93 -3.70
CA GLU A 37 -15.25 17.59 -5.04
C GLU A 37 -14.19 17.61 -6.14
N HIS A 38 -12.91 17.76 -5.79
CA HIS A 38 -11.86 17.82 -6.79
C HIS A 38 -11.69 16.46 -7.48
N LYS A 39 -11.78 16.42 -8.83
CA LYS A 39 -11.65 15.20 -9.65
C LYS A 39 -10.41 14.36 -9.31
N VAL A 40 -9.33 15.03 -8.90
CA VAL A 40 -8.07 14.40 -8.49
C VAL A 40 -8.24 13.56 -7.22
N LEU A 41 -8.97 14.05 -6.20
CA LEU A 41 -9.24 13.28 -4.99
C LEU A 41 -10.10 12.05 -5.28
N TRP A 42 -11.10 12.21 -6.15
CA TRP A 42 -11.92 11.08 -6.62
C TRP A 42 -11.07 10.03 -7.34
N PHE A 43 -10.19 10.44 -8.25
CA PHE A 43 -9.26 9.54 -8.95
C PHE A 43 -8.42 8.72 -7.97
N PHE A 44 -7.80 9.37 -6.98
CA PHE A 44 -7.00 8.66 -5.97
C PHE A 44 -7.86 7.76 -5.06
N SER A 45 -9.09 8.17 -4.74
CA SER A 45 -10.03 7.33 -4.01
C SER A 45 -10.34 6.03 -4.75
N VAL A 46 -10.65 6.12 -6.05
CA VAL A 46 -10.92 4.95 -6.90
C VAL A 46 -9.66 4.07 -7.02
N LEU A 47 -8.50 4.67 -7.27
CA LEU A 47 -7.25 3.96 -7.46
C LEU A 47 -6.79 3.21 -6.18
N THR A 48 -7.01 3.82 -5.00
CA THR A 48 -6.61 3.24 -3.71
C THR A 48 -7.73 2.43 -3.04
N ALA A 49 -8.93 2.38 -3.60
CA ALA A 49 -10.03 1.58 -3.08
C ALA A 49 -9.69 0.07 -2.97
N PRO A 50 -9.06 -0.58 -3.97
CA PRO A 50 -8.66 -1.99 -3.86
C PRO A 50 -7.69 -2.25 -2.71
N LEU A 51 -6.85 -1.27 -2.38
CA LEU A 51 -5.86 -1.36 -1.30
C LEU A 51 -6.49 -1.12 0.08
N THR A 52 -7.49 -0.23 0.16
CA THR A 52 -8.10 0.18 1.42
C THR A 52 -9.31 -0.67 1.82
N ARG A 53 -10.02 -1.29 0.87
CA ARG A 53 -11.14 -2.21 1.12
C ARG A 53 -10.79 -3.39 2.03
N PRO A 54 -9.72 -4.18 1.79
CA PRO A 54 -9.38 -5.31 2.67
C PRO A 54 -9.04 -4.84 4.08
N VAL A 55 -8.33 -3.72 4.19
CA VAL A 55 -8.01 -3.10 5.48
C VAL A 55 -9.27 -2.61 6.20
N ARG A 56 -10.23 -2.04 5.46
CA ARG A 56 -11.53 -1.63 6.01
C ARG A 56 -12.37 -2.84 6.46
N ALA A 57 -12.27 -3.98 5.80
CA ALA A 57 -12.95 -5.20 6.23
C ALA A 57 -12.42 -5.72 7.57
N TRP A 58 -11.13 -5.50 7.85
CA TRP A 58 -10.52 -5.88 9.13
C TRP A 58 -10.72 -4.87 10.26
N VAL A 59 -11.07 -3.63 9.94
CA VAL A 59 -11.20 -2.55 10.90
C VAL A 59 -12.69 -2.24 11.13
N ALA A 60 -13.11 -2.11 12.40
CA ALA A 60 -14.50 -1.86 12.75
C ALA A 60 -15.11 -0.69 11.93
N GLY A 61 -16.31 -0.91 11.37
CA GLY A 61 -16.91 -0.12 10.29
C GLY A 61 -17.17 1.37 10.55
N LYS A 62 -16.94 1.86 11.77
CA LYS A 62 -17.05 3.29 12.13
C LYS A 62 -15.73 4.06 12.05
N THR A 63 -14.66 3.44 11.54
CA THR A 63 -13.34 4.08 11.51
C THR A 63 -13.25 5.15 10.42
N PRO A 64 -12.80 6.38 10.73
CA PRO A 64 -12.64 7.45 9.75
C PRO A 64 -11.75 7.04 8.56
N GLU A 65 -12.09 7.46 7.35
CA GLU A 65 -11.36 7.07 6.12
C GLU A 65 -9.88 7.45 6.17
N ARG A 66 -9.55 8.58 6.79
CA ARG A 66 -8.16 9.02 7.00
C ARG A 66 -7.37 7.99 7.82
N ARG A 67 -7.98 7.38 8.84
CA ARG A 67 -7.36 6.33 9.64
C ARG A 67 -7.23 5.03 8.85
N VAL A 68 -8.25 4.64 8.08
CA VAL A 68 -8.18 3.46 7.21
C VAL A 68 -7.06 3.58 6.18
N ARG A 69 -6.90 4.75 5.54
CA ARG A 69 -5.77 5.00 4.61
C ARG A 69 -4.41 4.90 5.31
N LEU A 70 -4.29 5.44 6.51
CA LEU A 70 -3.06 5.34 7.30
C LEU A 70 -2.75 3.88 7.69
N MET A 71 -3.75 3.12 8.11
CA MET A 71 -3.60 1.70 8.43
C MET A 71 -3.19 0.90 7.19
N ALA A 72 -3.77 1.19 6.02
CA ALA A 72 -3.37 0.57 4.77
C ALA A 72 -1.91 0.91 4.43
N LEU A 73 -1.51 2.17 4.58
CA LEU A 73 -0.11 2.58 4.36
C LEU A 73 0.84 1.78 5.26
N ILE A 74 0.55 1.68 6.56
CA ILE A 74 1.38 0.92 7.51
C ILE A 74 1.42 -0.56 7.13
N PHE A 75 0.28 -1.15 6.78
CA PHE A 75 0.17 -2.55 6.39
C PHE A 75 1.03 -2.88 5.16
N TYR A 76 0.90 -2.10 4.09
CA TYR A 76 1.71 -2.29 2.88
C TYR A 76 3.19 -1.93 3.10
N ALA A 77 3.51 -1.02 4.02
CA ALA A 77 4.89 -0.70 4.40
C ALA A 77 5.55 -1.88 5.08
N LEU A 78 4.84 -2.52 6.01
CA LEU A 78 5.33 -3.71 6.70
C LEU A 78 5.52 -4.88 5.74
N LEU A 79 4.54 -5.15 4.86
CA LEU A 79 4.64 -6.15 3.81
C LEU A 79 5.85 -5.92 2.90
N TRP A 80 6.08 -4.67 2.50
CA TRP A 80 7.23 -4.30 1.68
C TRP A 80 8.55 -4.53 2.43
N LEU A 81 8.65 -4.13 3.70
CA LEU A 81 9.84 -4.36 4.52
C LEU A 81 10.14 -5.85 4.70
N ILE A 82 9.11 -6.66 4.94
CA ILE A 82 9.24 -8.13 5.02
C ILE A 82 9.74 -8.69 3.70
N ALA A 83 9.17 -8.28 2.57
CA ALA A 83 9.61 -8.73 1.25
C ALA A 83 11.07 -8.33 0.95
N VAL A 84 11.49 -7.11 1.36
CA VAL A 84 12.89 -6.67 1.26
C VAL A 84 13.79 -7.53 2.13
N ALA A 85 13.42 -7.79 3.39
CA ALA A 85 14.21 -8.59 4.31
C ALA A 85 14.40 -10.02 3.79
N ILE A 86 13.32 -10.68 3.34
CA ILE A 86 13.39 -12.03 2.76
C ILE A 86 14.28 -12.03 1.51
N THR A 87 14.11 -11.05 0.61
CA THR A 87 14.97 -10.96 -0.59
C THR A 87 16.45 -10.84 -0.22
N ARG A 88 16.77 -10.05 0.82
CA ARG A 88 18.15 -9.88 1.31
C ARG A 88 18.71 -11.17 1.92
N MET A 89 17.90 -11.87 2.73
CA MET A 89 18.31 -13.15 3.33
C MET A 89 18.56 -14.22 2.28
N LEU A 90 17.75 -14.26 1.22
CA LEU A 90 17.93 -15.21 0.11
C LEU A 90 19.10 -14.85 -0.83
N ALA A 91 19.49 -13.57 -0.89
CA ALA A 91 20.58 -13.09 -1.74
C ALA A 91 21.95 -13.07 -1.05
N SER A 92 22.02 -13.27 0.27
CA SER A 92 23.29 -13.46 0.97
C SER A 92 23.90 -14.81 0.56
N PRO A 93 25.09 -14.85 -0.07
CA PRO A 93 25.79 -16.10 -0.29
C PRO A 93 26.17 -16.68 1.09
N GLN A 94 25.88 -17.97 1.29
CA GLN A 94 26.50 -18.74 2.37
C GLN A 94 27.98 -18.94 2.08
#